data_AF-A0A6L8EIK8-F1
#
_entry.id   AF-A0A6L8EIK8-F1
#
_cell.length_a   1.000
_cell.length_b   1.000
_cell.length_c   1.000
_cell.angle_alpha   90.00
_cell.angle_beta   90.00
_cell.angle_gamma   90.00
#
_symmetry.space_group_name_H-M   'P 1'
#
loop_
_entity.id
_entity.type
_entity.pdbx_description
1 polymer ?
#
loop_
_entity_poly.entity_id
_entity_poly.type
_entity_poly.pdbx_seq_one_letter_code
_entity_poly.pdbx_strand_id
1 'polypeptide(L)'
;MKIPVVAIALIGLVLLAGCKSTTVIDEYRETSVASIIGDESIVVLGRRHSSGYETEDDFISCVGKSLNQGQSEINVIPEKDFVDSMYPYFETSTAPMDVRNLGKLAQIPVIADKFNDFNLRYFVWIDGATERTDSSGSVSCAVGPGGGGCFGFAYWKDEANYEASIWDFKQLALSGKINAETKGTSFMPAIIIPIPMLARVQENACKSLANQIRTFFSEQPG
;
A
#
# COMPACT_ATOMS: atom_id res chain seq x y z
N MET A 1 -18.17 -17.34 48.84
CA MET A 1 -17.69 -16.10 48.19
C MET A 1 -18.25 -16.08 46.77
N LYS A 2 -19.34 -15.33 46.53
CA LYS A 2 -20.02 -15.30 45.21
C LYS A 2 -19.32 -14.24 44.36
N ILE A 3 -18.55 -14.67 43.37
CA ILE A 3 -17.96 -13.75 42.38
C ILE A 3 -19.14 -13.16 41.59
N PRO A 4 -19.33 -11.84 41.57
CA PRO A 4 -20.45 -11.23 40.89
C PRO A 4 -20.29 -11.44 39.39
N VAL A 5 -21.34 -11.91 38.71
CA VAL A 5 -21.38 -12.17 37.25
C VAL A 5 -20.91 -10.96 36.44
N VAL A 6 -21.11 -9.75 36.98
CA VAL A 6 -20.63 -8.47 36.41
C VAL A 6 -19.10 -8.41 36.29
N ALA A 7 -18.35 -8.98 37.25
CA ALA A 7 -16.89 -9.00 37.21
C ALA A 7 -16.34 -9.94 36.11
N ILE A 8 -17.05 -11.02 35.80
CA ILE A 8 -16.67 -11.96 34.73
C ILE A 8 -16.93 -11.32 33.35
N ALA A 9 -18.03 -10.58 33.19
CA ALA A 9 -18.35 -9.87 31.96
C ALA A 9 -17.34 -8.73 31.65
N LEU A 10 -16.85 -8.04 32.68
CA LEU A 10 -15.88 -6.95 32.50
C LEU A 10 -14.48 -7.47 32.11
N ILE A 11 -14.07 -8.64 32.63
CA ILE A 11 -12.80 -9.29 32.26
C ILE A 11 -12.85 -9.83 30.82
N GLY A 12 -14.01 -10.31 30.37
CA GLY A 12 -14.20 -10.76 28.98
C GLY A 12 -14.07 -9.63 27.94
N LEU A 13 -14.46 -8.39 28.29
CA LEU A 13 -14.44 -7.26 27.35
C LEU A 13 -13.02 -6.69 27.11
N VAL A 14 -12.11 -6.83 28.07
CA VAL A 14 -10.71 -6.36 27.96
C VAL A 14 -9.86 -7.27 27.06
N LEU A 15 -10.21 -8.57 26.96
CA LEU A 15 -9.48 -9.55 26.13
C LEU A 15 -9.75 -9.42 24.62
N LEU A 16 -10.70 -8.56 24.22
CA LEU A 16 -11.02 -8.27 22.81
C LEU A 16 -10.19 -7.12 22.22
N ALA A 17 -9.24 -6.55 22.97
CA ALA A 17 -8.21 -5.68 22.40
C ALA A 17 -7.23 -6.51 21.56
N GLY A 18 -7.68 -6.95 20.38
CA GLY A 18 -6.88 -7.71 19.43
C GLY A 18 -5.60 -6.97 19.02
N CYS A 19 -4.62 -7.71 18.49
CA CYS A 19 -3.40 -7.15 17.93
C CYS A 19 -3.75 -6.08 16.88
N LYS A 20 -3.57 -4.80 17.24
CA LYS A 20 -3.78 -3.68 16.34
C LYS A 20 -2.45 -3.35 15.70
N SER A 21 -2.44 -3.24 14.37
CA SER A 21 -1.37 -2.52 13.70
C SER A 21 -1.54 -1.03 13.97
N THR A 22 -0.44 -0.31 14.09
CA THR A 22 -0.44 1.15 14.23
C THR A 22 -0.07 1.76 12.90
N THR A 23 -0.92 2.64 12.37
CA THR A 23 -0.67 3.36 11.13
C THR A 23 -0.42 4.83 11.42
N VAL A 24 0.65 5.38 10.84
CA VAL A 24 1.01 6.79 10.86
C VAL A 24 0.95 7.29 9.43
N ILE A 25 0.32 8.46 9.23
CA ILE A 25 0.18 9.11 7.94
C ILE A 25 0.82 10.49 8.05
N ASP A 26 1.66 10.82 7.10
CA ASP A 26 2.23 12.16 6.92
C ASP A 26 1.94 12.61 5.49
N GLU A 27 1.48 13.84 5.33
CA GLU A 27 1.17 14.42 4.03
C GLU A 27 1.90 15.75 3.86
N TYR A 28 2.54 15.88 2.70
CA TYR A 28 3.20 17.09 2.27
C TYR A 28 2.63 17.55 0.93
N ARG A 29 2.12 18.79 0.85
CA ARG A 29 1.63 19.39 -0.40
C ARG A 29 2.60 20.45 -0.91
N GLU A 30 2.98 20.34 -2.18
CA GLU A 30 3.71 21.41 -2.87
C GLU A 30 2.74 22.40 -3.53
N THR A 31 1.59 21.92 -4.02
CA THR A 31 0.55 22.73 -4.65
C THR A 31 -0.74 22.64 -3.84
N SER A 32 -1.39 23.79 -3.60
CA SER A 32 -2.60 23.90 -2.78
C SER A 32 -3.89 23.46 -3.48
N VAL A 33 -3.85 23.19 -4.79
CA VAL A 33 -5.04 22.92 -5.62
C VAL A 33 -4.79 21.72 -6.53
N ALA A 34 -4.89 20.51 -5.98
CA ALA A 34 -4.95 19.30 -6.78
C ALA A 34 -6.41 18.84 -6.86
N SER A 35 -6.95 18.75 -8.07
CA SER A 35 -8.34 18.32 -8.28
C SER A 35 -8.48 17.62 -9.61
N ILE A 36 -9.24 16.53 -9.62
CA ILE A 36 -9.59 15.78 -10.83
C ILE A 36 -10.92 16.30 -11.33
N ILE A 37 -11.00 16.69 -12.61
CA ILE A 37 -12.20 17.31 -13.19
C ILE A 37 -12.71 16.42 -14.34
N GLY A 38 -14.02 16.15 -14.34
CA GLY A 38 -14.67 15.44 -15.44
C GLY A 38 -14.24 13.98 -15.52
N ASP A 39 -13.74 13.56 -16.68
CA ASP A 39 -13.28 12.21 -17.00
C ASP A 39 -11.75 12.04 -16.88
N GLU A 40 -11.06 12.99 -16.24
CA GLU A 40 -9.62 12.93 -16.02
C GLU A 40 -9.21 11.66 -15.27
N SER A 41 -8.19 11.00 -15.79
CA SER A 41 -7.69 9.73 -15.26
C SER A 41 -6.41 9.93 -14.46
N ILE A 42 -6.16 9.02 -13.51
CA ILE A 42 -4.86 8.87 -12.85
C ILE A 42 -4.28 7.50 -13.13
N VAL A 43 -2.95 7.39 -13.05
CA VAL A 43 -2.27 6.09 -13.03
C VAL A 43 -1.48 5.95 -11.72
N VAL A 44 -1.53 4.74 -11.14
CA VAL A 44 -0.75 4.38 -9.96
C VAL A 44 0.32 3.38 -10.40
N LEU A 45 1.60 3.75 -10.26
CA LEU A 45 2.73 2.90 -10.61
C LEU A 45 3.61 2.66 -9.39
N GLY A 46 4.13 1.44 -9.25
CA GLY A 46 5.15 1.11 -8.25
C GLY A 46 6.56 1.34 -8.78
N ARG A 47 7.52 1.56 -7.88
CA ARG A 47 8.95 1.55 -8.24
C ARG A 47 9.38 0.13 -8.62
N ARG A 48 9.94 -0.02 -9.83
CA ARG A 48 10.36 -1.31 -10.45
C ARG A 48 11.87 -1.54 -10.53
N HIS A 49 12.67 -0.62 -10.03
CA HIS A 49 14.11 -0.73 -10.13
C HIS A 49 14.75 -0.06 -8.92
N SER A 50 15.34 -0.87 -8.04
CA SER A 50 16.31 -0.42 -7.05
C SER A 50 17.20 -1.60 -6.67
N SER A 51 18.42 -1.33 -6.22
CA SER A 51 19.37 -2.37 -5.82
C SER A 51 19.01 -3.08 -4.49
N GLY A 52 17.86 -2.77 -3.88
CA GLY A 52 17.48 -3.22 -2.53
C GLY A 52 16.07 -3.78 -2.39
N TYR A 53 15.08 -3.25 -3.10
CA TYR A 53 13.69 -3.74 -3.11
C TYR A 53 12.90 -3.23 -4.33
N GLU A 54 11.76 -3.85 -4.58
CA GLU A 54 10.72 -3.37 -5.50
C GLU A 54 9.43 -3.22 -4.73
N THR A 55 8.59 -2.25 -5.11
CA THR A 55 7.27 -2.10 -4.51
C THR A 55 6.37 -3.26 -4.93
N GLU A 56 5.67 -3.86 -3.96
CA GLU A 56 4.90 -5.08 -4.17
C GLU A 56 3.71 -4.85 -5.12
N ASP A 57 3.55 -5.72 -6.12
CA ASP A 57 2.44 -5.71 -7.09
C ASP A 57 1.07 -5.67 -6.42
N ASP A 58 0.89 -6.50 -5.40
CA ASP A 58 -0.34 -6.59 -4.64
C ASP A 58 -0.65 -5.28 -3.89
N PHE A 59 0.38 -4.52 -3.49
CA PHE A 59 0.20 -3.20 -2.89
C PHE A 59 -0.31 -2.20 -3.93
N ILE A 60 0.31 -2.12 -5.10
CA ILE A 60 -0.13 -1.23 -6.19
C ILE A 60 -1.55 -1.57 -6.64
N SER A 61 -1.85 -2.86 -6.82
CA SER A 61 -3.20 -3.32 -7.16
C SER A 61 -4.21 -2.95 -6.06
N CYS A 62 -3.84 -3.10 -4.79
CA CYS A 62 -4.69 -2.73 -3.66
C CYS A 62 -5.00 -1.23 -3.65
N VAL A 63 -4.00 -0.36 -3.85
CA VAL A 63 -4.21 1.09 -3.91
C VAL A 63 -5.08 1.46 -5.10
N GLY A 64 -4.77 0.98 -6.30
CA GLY A 64 -5.54 1.27 -7.51
C GLY A 64 -7.01 0.83 -7.40
N LYS A 65 -7.26 -0.40 -6.91
CA LYS A 65 -8.62 -0.89 -6.64
C LYS A 65 -9.34 -0.07 -5.58
N SER A 66 -8.64 0.31 -4.52
CA SER A 66 -9.22 1.13 -3.47
C SER A 66 -9.65 2.48 -4.05
N LEU A 67 -8.78 3.18 -4.80
CA LEU A 67 -9.10 4.46 -5.43
C LEU A 67 -10.26 4.38 -6.44
N ASN A 68 -10.34 3.29 -7.19
CA ASN A 68 -11.41 3.00 -8.17
C ASN A 68 -12.68 2.38 -7.52
N GLN A 69 -12.92 2.65 -6.23
CA GLN A 69 -14.09 2.18 -5.50
C GLN A 69 -14.62 3.25 -4.54
N GLY A 70 -15.95 3.33 -4.42
CA GLY A 70 -16.63 4.15 -3.41
C GLY A 70 -17.40 5.34 -4.01
N GLN A 71 -17.86 6.25 -3.14
CA GLN A 71 -18.64 7.43 -3.54
C GLN A 71 -17.79 8.54 -4.19
N SER A 72 -16.48 8.53 -3.95
CA SER A 72 -15.48 9.41 -4.56
C SER A 72 -14.53 8.57 -5.41
N GLU A 73 -15.12 7.78 -6.31
CA GLU A 73 -14.38 6.96 -7.27
C GLU A 73 -13.52 7.86 -8.16
N ILE A 74 -12.25 7.53 -8.25
CA ILE A 74 -11.32 8.17 -9.17
C ILE A 74 -11.15 7.22 -10.35
N ASN A 75 -11.16 7.76 -11.57
CA ASN A 75 -10.86 6.99 -12.76
C ASN A 75 -9.37 6.58 -12.74
N VAL A 76 -9.09 5.34 -12.33
CA VAL A 76 -7.73 4.79 -12.24
C VAL A 76 -7.46 3.88 -13.42
N ILE A 77 -6.45 4.23 -14.21
CA ILE A 77 -5.91 3.37 -15.27
C ILE A 77 -5.14 2.23 -14.60
N PRO A 78 -5.45 0.96 -14.91
CA PRO A 78 -4.69 -0.17 -14.39
C PRO A 78 -3.22 -0.08 -14.81
N GLU A 79 -2.29 -0.33 -13.87
CA GLU A 79 -0.84 -0.31 -14.13
C GLU A 79 -0.47 -1.14 -15.36
N LYS A 80 -1.01 -2.36 -15.46
CA LYS A 80 -0.73 -3.25 -16.58
C LYS A 80 -1.16 -2.65 -17.93
N ASP A 81 -2.37 -2.12 -18.02
CA ASP A 81 -2.90 -1.56 -19.26
C ASP A 81 -2.10 -0.32 -19.67
N PHE A 82 -1.71 0.51 -18.70
CA PHE A 82 -0.84 1.64 -18.93
C PHE A 82 0.53 1.22 -19.45
N VAL A 83 1.22 0.31 -18.75
CA VAL A 83 2.56 -0.15 -19.15
C VAL A 83 2.54 -0.80 -20.53
N ASP A 84 1.57 -1.69 -20.80
CA ASP A 84 1.44 -2.39 -22.08
C ASP A 84 1.19 -1.40 -23.24
N SER A 85 0.37 -0.37 -23.02
CA SER A 85 0.07 0.65 -24.03
C SER A 85 1.24 1.58 -24.37
N MET A 86 2.20 1.69 -23.45
CA MET A 86 3.38 2.56 -23.56
C MET A 86 4.62 1.79 -24.02
N TYR A 87 4.46 0.53 -24.45
CA TYR A 87 5.56 -0.25 -25.00
C TYR A 87 6.26 0.47 -26.16
N PRO A 88 7.61 0.51 -26.20
CA PRO A 88 8.59 -0.16 -25.33
C PRO A 88 9.15 0.71 -24.19
N TYR A 89 8.53 1.86 -23.86
CA TYR A 89 9.13 2.88 -22.99
C TYR A 89 9.00 2.62 -21.48
N PHE A 90 8.18 1.65 -21.08
CA PHE A 90 7.96 1.28 -19.67
C PHE A 90 8.31 -0.20 -19.39
N GLU A 91 9.23 -0.76 -20.18
CA GLU A 91 9.80 -2.07 -19.88
C GLU A 91 10.81 -1.97 -18.71
N THR A 92 11.14 -3.06 -18.02
CA THR A 92 12.08 -3.07 -16.89
C THR A 92 13.41 -2.37 -17.19
N SER A 93 13.84 -2.36 -18.44
CA SER A 93 15.10 -1.74 -18.89
C SER A 93 14.97 -0.29 -19.36
N THR A 94 13.76 0.20 -19.62
CA THR A 94 13.49 1.51 -20.24
C THR A 94 12.59 2.41 -19.40
N ALA A 95 11.91 1.83 -18.41
CA ALA A 95 11.02 2.54 -17.51
C ALA A 95 11.78 3.63 -16.73
N PRO A 96 11.20 4.83 -16.61
CA PRO A 96 11.82 5.90 -15.84
C PRO A 96 11.91 5.49 -14.37
N MET A 97 13.10 5.64 -13.81
CA MET A 97 13.44 5.33 -12.42
C MET A 97 12.72 6.21 -11.38
N ASP A 98 12.38 7.42 -11.80
CA ASP A 98 11.71 8.42 -11.01
C ASP A 98 10.81 9.28 -11.89
N VAL A 99 9.92 10.01 -11.24
CA VAL A 99 8.93 10.83 -11.93
C VAL A 99 9.54 12.06 -12.61
N ARG A 100 10.74 12.51 -12.20
CA ARG A 100 11.45 13.61 -12.89
C ARG A 100 11.85 13.20 -14.30
N ASN A 101 12.25 11.94 -14.47
CA ASN A 101 12.55 11.41 -15.80
C ASN A 101 11.27 11.11 -16.60
N LEU A 102 10.15 10.81 -15.95
CA LEU A 102 8.84 10.71 -16.60
C LEU A 102 8.44 12.03 -17.28
N GLY A 103 8.70 13.17 -16.64
CA GLY A 103 8.48 14.50 -17.24
C GLY A 103 9.28 14.74 -18.54
N LYS A 104 10.40 14.04 -18.75
CA LYS A 104 11.14 14.08 -20.02
C LYS A 104 10.49 13.17 -21.06
N LEU A 105 9.99 12.00 -20.66
CA LEU A 105 9.24 11.10 -21.54
C LEU A 105 7.95 11.76 -22.05
N ALA A 106 7.30 12.56 -21.21
CA ALA A 106 6.15 13.38 -21.57
C ALA A 106 6.41 14.34 -22.76
N GLN A 107 7.66 14.73 -23.00
CA GLN A 107 8.03 15.62 -24.11
C GLN A 107 8.17 14.87 -25.44
N ILE A 108 8.18 13.53 -25.42
CA ILE A 108 8.21 12.71 -26.63
C ILE A 108 6.80 12.71 -27.23
N PRO A 109 6.58 13.20 -28.47
CA PRO A 109 5.23 13.38 -29.02
C PRO A 109 4.36 12.12 -28.98
N VAL A 110 4.95 10.96 -29.30
CA VAL A 110 4.25 9.67 -29.29
C VAL A 110 3.74 9.29 -27.89
N ILE A 111 4.50 9.62 -26.84
CA ILE A 111 4.12 9.34 -25.45
C ILE A 111 3.06 10.36 -24.98
N ALA A 112 3.23 11.62 -25.36
CA ALA A 112 2.25 12.68 -25.06
C ALA A 112 0.87 12.35 -25.67
N ASP A 113 0.83 11.89 -26.92
CA ASP A 113 -0.41 11.48 -27.59
C ASP A 113 -1.08 10.32 -26.84
N LYS A 114 -0.30 9.33 -26.40
CA LYS A 114 -0.83 8.23 -25.59
C LYS A 114 -1.38 8.70 -24.25
N PHE A 115 -0.72 9.63 -23.57
CA PHE A 115 -1.26 10.21 -22.33
C PHE A 115 -2.58 10.95 -22.56
N ASN A 116 -2.71 11.65 -23.70
CA ASN A 116 -3.96 12.28 -24.10
C ASN A 116 -5.06 11.25 -24.39
N ASP A 117 -4.74 10.13 -25.05
CA ASP A 117 -5.69 9.03 -25.30
C ASP A 117 -6.27 8.46 -24.00
N PHE A 118 -5.46 8.41 -22.93
CA PHE A 118 -5.89 7.98 -21.60
C PHE A 118 -6.57 9.08 -20.76
N ASN A 119 -6.63 10.31 -21.28
CA ASN A 119 -7.01 11.50 -20.53
C ASN A 119 -6.25 11.61 -19.19
N LEU A 120 -4.95 11.29 -19.22
CA LEU A 120 -4.12 11.21 -18.02
C LEU A 120 -3.85 12.61 -17.45
N ARG A 121 -4.24 12.84 -16.20
CA ARG A 121 -3.97 14.09 -15.48
C ARG A 121 -2.89 13.96 -14.42
N TYR A 122 -2.98 12.94 -13.57
CA TYR A 122 -2.04 12.74 -12.47
C TYR A 122 -1.33 11.40 -12.56
N PHE A 123 -0.07 11.43 -12.16
CA PHE A 123 0.77 10.26 -12.00
C PHE A 123 1.07 10.06 -10.51
N VAL A 124 0.67 8.91 -9.97
CA VAL A 124 0.93 8.54 -8.58
C VAL A 124 2.03 7.50 -8.56
N TRP A 125 3.24 7.93 -8.20
CA TRP A 125 4.39 7.05 -8.07
C TRP A 125 4.52 6.57 -6.64
N ILE A 126 4.43 5.27 -6.43
CA ILE A 126 4.56 4.66 -5.10
C ILE A 126 5.95 4.05 -4.99
N ASP A 127 6.63 4.43 -3.91
CA ASP A 127 7.88 3.86 -3.46
C ASP A 127 7.72 3.30 -2.05
N GLY A 128 8.43 2.23 -1.75
CA GLY A 128 8.37 1.58 -0.45
C GLY A 128 8.16 0.07 -0.53
N ALA A 129 8.21 -0.56 0.63
CA ALA A 129 8.07 -2.00 0.80
C ALA A 129 7.60 -2.36 2.21
N THR A 130 7.21 -3.62 2.38
CA THR A 130 6.97 -4.26 3.66
C THR A 130 8.19 -5.08 4.08
N GLU A 131 8.77 -4.76 5.22
CA GLU A 131 9.96 -5.42 5.74
C GLU A 131 9.71 -6.09 7.09
N ARG A 132 10.37 -7.22 7.31
CA ARG A 132 10.43 -7.86 8.63
C ARG A 132 11.55 -7.23 9.43
N THR A 133 11.20 -6.50 10.48
CA THR A 133 12.15 -5.75 11.31
C THR A 133 12.65 -6.53 12.52
N ASP A 134 11.90 -7.54 12.96
CA ASP A 134 12.25 -8.36 14.12
C ASP A 134 11.58 -9.74 14.02
N SER A 135 12.21 -10.77 14.59
CA SER A 135 11.60 -12.10 14.71
C SER A 135 12.23 -12.90 15.84
N SER A 136 11.43 -13.71 16.53
CA SER A 136 11.90 -14.55 17.62
C SER A 136 10.96 -15.72 17.89
N GLY A 137 11.44 -16.68 18.67
CA GLY A 137 10.76 -17.94 18.94
C GLY A 137 10.98 -18.98 17.84
N SER A 138 10.48 -20.19 18.09
CA SER A 138 10.56 -21.30 17.14
C SER A 138 9.40 -22.27 17.35
N VAL A 139 9.05 -22.99 16.29
CA VAL A 139 8.06 -24.07 16.30
C VAL A 139 8.77 -25.34 15.88
N SER A 140 8.64 -26.39 16.68
CA SER A 140 9.22 -27.71 16.41
C SER A 140 8.11 -28.70 16.09
N CYS A 141 8.22 -29.42 14.98
CA CYS A 141 7.25 -30.43 14.55
C CYS A 141 7.91 -31.82 14.53
N ALA A 142 7.21 -32.83 15.05
CA ALA A 142 7.66 -34.21 15.03
C ALA A 142 6.52 -35.15 14.59
N VAL A 143 6.89 -36.25 13.93
CA VAL A 143 5.97 -37.30 13.49
C VAL A 143 6.52 -38.66 13.91
N GLY A 144 5.67 -39.51 14.47
CA GLY A 144 6.02 -40.86 14.89
C GLY A 144 4.87 -41.86 14.68
N PRO A 145 5.08 -43.15 15.04
CA PRO A 145 4.13 -44.23 14.76
C PRO A 145 2.74 -44.04 15.39
N GLY A 146 2.64 -43.23 16.46
CA GLY A 146 1.39 -42.91 17.15
C GLY A 146 0.76 -41.56 16.78
N GLY A 147 1.30 -40.85 15.78
CA GLY A 147 0.83 -39.53 15.36
C GLY A 147 1.94 -38.48 15.27
N GLY A 148 1.57 -37.25 14.93
CA GLY A 148 2.49 -36.12 14.84
C GLY A 148 1.89 -34.84 15.37
N GLY A 149 2.75 -33.86 15.66
CA GLY A 149 2.33 -32.56 16.17
C GLY A 149 3.47 -31.56 16.20
N CYS A 150 3.08 -30.28 16.24
CA CYS A 150 3.98 -29.15 16.38
C CYS A 150 3.80 -28.48 17.73
N PHE A 151 4.90 -28.21 18.44
CA PHE A 151 4.92 -27.47 19.69
C PHE A 151 5.88 -26.27 19.59
N GLY A 152 5.44 -25.13 20.11
CA GLY A 152 6.27 -23.94 20.22
C GLY A 152 5.50 -22.66 19.98
N PHE A 153 6.25 -21.58 19.84
CA PHE A 153 5.73 -20.24 19.62
C PHE A 153 6.75 -19.44 18.84
N ALA A 154 6.32 -18.78 17.77
CA ALA A 154 7.11 -17.82 17.03
C ALA A 154 6.33 -16.51 16.87
N TYR A 155 7.05 -15.40 16.79
CA TYR A 155 6.48 -14.10 16.46
C TYR A 155 7.46 -13.30 15.60
N TRP A 156 6.92 -12.34 14.87
CA TRP A 156 7.71 -11.43 14.05
C TRP A 156 7.02 -10.09 13.92
N LYS A 157 7.82 -9.03 13.74
CA LYS A 157 7.35 -7.67 13.51
C LYS A 157 7.56 -7.34 12.04
N ASP A 158 6.50 -6.87 11.42
CA ASP A 158 6.53 -6.39 10.05
C ASP A 158 6.21 -4.88 10.06
N GLU A 159 6.91 -4.14 9.21
CA GLU A 159 6.77 -2.69 9.01
C GLU A 159 6.55 -2.43 7.53
N ALA A 160 5.42 -1.80 7.19
CA ALA A 160 5.08 -1.36 5.85
C ALA A 160 5.32 0.15 5.77
N ASN A 161 6.23 0.60 4.91
CA ASN A 161 6.50 2.02 4.71
C ASN A 161 6.43 2.36 3.23
N TYR A 162 5.47 3.22 2.86
CA TYR A 162 5.23 3.63 1.49
C TYR A 162 5.10 5.15 1.35
N GLU A 163 5.74 5.72 0.34
CA GLU A 163 5.60 7.10 -0.11
C GLU A 163 4.90 7.12 -1.48
N ALA A 164 3.78 7.82 -1.59
CA ALA A 164 3.16 8.19 -2.86
C ALA A 164 3.59 9.61 -3.24
N SER A 165 4.27 9.77 -4.36
CA SER A 165 4.55 11.05 -5.00
C SER A 165 3.53 11.35 -6.10
N ILE A 166 2.74 12.41 -5.95
CA ILE A 166 1.67 12.79 -6.87
C ILE A 166 2.17 13.90 -7.78
N TRP A 167 2.19 13.65 -9.09
CA TRP A 167 2.65 14.61 -10.10
C TRP A 167 1.51 15.03 -11.02
N ASP A 168 1.40 16.35 -11.26
CA ASP A 168 0.49 16.91 -12.27
C ASP A 168 1.17 16.90 -13.63
N PHE A 169 0.60 16.15 -14.57
CA PHE A 169 1.13 16.03 -15.92
C PHE A 169 1.00 17.33 -16.71
N LYS A 170 -0.07 18.11 -16.50
CA LYS A 170 -0.28 19.39 -17.21
C LYS A 170 0.73 20.44 -16.76
N GLN A 171 1.10 20.42 -15.48
CA GLN A 171 2.06 21.37 -14.91
C GLN A 171 3.52 20.86 -14.95
N LEU A 172 3.71 19.57 -15.27
CA LEU A 172 5.01 18.89 -15.23
C LEU A 172 5.73 19.08 -13.87
N ALA A 173 4.95 19.07 -12.79
CA ALA A 173 5.40 19.43 -11.45
C ALA A 173 4.85 18.46 -10.39
N LEU A 174 5.60 18.33 -9.29
CA LEU A 174 5.16 17.59 -8.12
C LEU A 174 4.04 18.38 -7.43
N SER A 175 2.89 17.74 -7.21
CA SER A 175 1.77 18.33 -6.50
C SER A 175 1.85 18.07 -5.00
N GLY A 176 2.38 16.90 -4.61
CA GLY A 176 2.54 16.53 -3.21
C GLY A 176 3.08 15.12 -3.01
N LYS A 177 3.35 14.79 -1.76
CA LYS A 177 3.81 13.48 -1.29
C LYS A 177 2.98 13.03 -0.09
N ILE A 178 2.66 11.75 -0.04
CA ILE A 178 1.93 11.15 1.07
C ILE A 178 2.72 9.94 1.54
N ASN A 179 3.03 9.89 2.83
CA ASN A 179 3.69 8.77 3.47
C ASN A 179 2.69 7.99 4.32
N ALA A 180 2.73 6.67 4.21
CA ALA A 180 1.96 5.73 5.01
C ALA A 180 2.87 4.68 5.62
N GLU A 181 3.03 4.75 6.94
CA GLU A 181 3.79 3.80 7.73
C GLU A 181 2.83 2.96 8.57
N THR A 182 2.93 1.64 8.50
CA THR A 182 2.13 0.73 9.34
C THR A 182 3.01 -0.33 9.99
N LYS A 183 2.95 -0.42 11.31
CA LYS A 183 3.69 -1.40 12.13
C LYS A 183 2.74 -2.44 12.72
N GLY A 184 3.18 -3.68 12.77
CA GLY A 184 2.38 -4.77 13.33
C GLY A 184 3.23 -5.94 13.81
N THR A 185 2.65 -6.78 14.66
CA THR A 185 3.30 -8.00 15.15
C THR A 185 2.41 -9.20 14.86
N SER A 186 2.98 -10.15 14.15
CA SER A 186 2.36 -11.43 13.85
C SER A 186 2.87 -12.48 14.84
N PHE A 187 2.06 -13.50 15.11
CA PHE A 187 2.42 -14.57 16.03
C PHE A 187 1.85 -15.91 15.59
N MET A 188 2.54 -16.99 15.93
CA MET A 188 2.23 -18.34 15.49
C MET A 188 2.41 -19.32 16.65
N PRO A 189 1.37 -19.51 17.48
CA PRO A 189 1.36 -20.55 18.49
C PRO A 189 1.20 -21.93 17.83
N ALA A 190 1.90 -22.92 18.38
CA ALA A 190 1.80 -24.32 17.98
C ALA A 190 1.67 -25.21 19.23
N ILE A 191 0.58 -25.98 19.29
CA ILE A 191 0.37 -27.03 20.32
C ILE A 191 0.21 -28.40 19.64
N ILE A 192 -0.51 -28.43 18.52
CA ILE A 192 -0.63 -29.60 17.63
C ILE A 192 -0.45 -29.13 16.17
N ILE A 193 -1.22 -28.12 15.78
CA ILE A 193 -1.14 -27.49 14.45
C ILE A 193 -0.73 -26.02 14.66
N PRO A 194 0.30 -25.52 13.94
CA PRO A 194 0.64 -24.10 14.00
C PRO A 194 -0.46 -23.28 13.31
N ILE A 195 -1.00 -22.28 14.02
CA ILE A 195 -2.02 -21.36 13.48
C ILE A 195 -1.41 -19.95 13.43
N PRO A 196 -1.04 -19.44 12.24
CA PRO A 196 -0.48 -18.10 12.13
C PRO A 196 -1.58 -17.03 12.29
N MET A 197 -1.33 -16.04 13.13
CA MET A 197 -2.08 -14.79 13.22
C MET A 197 -1.24 -13.66 12.63
N LEU A 198 -1.53 -13.31 11.39
CA LEU A 198 -0.77 -12.33 10.62
C LEU A 198 -1.28 -10.91 10.89
N ALA A 199 -0.36 -10.00 11.19
CA ALA A 199 -0.63 -8.57 11.18
C ALA A 199 -0.78 -8.10 9.73
N ARG A 200 -1.89 -7.45 9.40
CA ARG A 200 -2.20 -6.99 8.03
C ARG A 200 -1.61 -5.61 7.74
N VAL A 201 -0.30 -5.46 7.94
CA VAL A 201 0.39 -4.16 7.85
C VAL A 201 0.33 -3.57 6.44
N GLN A 202 0.58 -4.37 5.40
CA GLN A 202 0.53 -3.94 4.00
C GLN A 202 -0.88 -3.52 3.57
N GLU A 203 -1.91 -4.31 3.93
CA GLU A 203 -3.31 -4.00 3.61
C GLU A 203 -3.76 -2.70 4.30
N ASN A 204 -3.35 -2.49 5.56
CA ASN A 204 -3.70 -1.30 6.32
C ASN A 204 -2.96 -0.04 5.81
N ALA A 205 -1.70 -0.18 5.39
CA ALA A 205 -0.96 0.87 4.70
C ALA A 205 -1.63 1.23 3.36
N CYS A 206 -2.02 0.23 2.56
CA CYS A 206 -2.72 0.45 1.29
C CYS A 206 -4.01 1.25 1.50
N LYS A 207 -4.88 0.82 2.43
CA LYS A 207 -6.14 1.51 2.71
C LYS A 207 -5.92 2.95 3.16
N SER A 208 -4.95 3.16 4.05
CA SER A 208 -4.66 4.50 4.57
C SER A 208 -4.10 5.41 3.49
N LEU A 209 -3.16 4.91 2.67
CA LEU A 209 -2.58 5.66 1.56
C LEU A 209 -3.64 6.00 0.50
N ALA A 210 -4.46 5.03 0.10
CA ALA A 210 -5.54 5.26 -0.87
C ALA A 210 -6.58 6.26 -0.34
N ASN A 211 -6.95 6.18 0.95
CA ASN A 211 -7.85 7.16 1.56
C ASN A 211 -7.25 8.56 1.54
N GLN A 212 -5.96 8.70 1.89
CA GLN A 212 -5.29 9.99 1.90
C GLN A 212 -5.18 10.58 0.49
N ILE A 213 -4.88 9.76 -0.53
CA ILE A 213 -4.89 10.18 -1.94
C ILE A 213 -6.29 10.68 -2.37
N ARG A 214 -7.38 10.03 -1.93
CA ARG A 214 -8.73 10.56 -2.23
C ARG A 214 -8.95 11.93 -1.60
N THR A 215 -8.55 12.11 -0.33
CA THR A 215 -8.64 13.39 0.36
C THR A 215 -7.83 14.47 -0.36
N PHE A 216 -6.62 14.12 -0.83
CA PHE A 216 -5.74 15.00 -1.59
C PHE A 216 -6.42 15.59 -2.83
N PHE A 217 -7.25 14.82 -3.54
CA PHE A 217 -8.00 15.30 -4.72
C PHE A 217 -9.39 15.86 -4.40
N SER A 218 -9.89 15.68 -3.18
CA SER A 218 -11.23 16.13 -2.76
C SER A 218 -11.22 17.50 -2.10
N GLU A 219 -10.07 17.94 -1.57
CA GLU A 219 -9.92 19.28 -1.01
C GLU A 219 -9.76 20.32 -2.12
N GLN A 220 -10.89 20.86 -2.59
CA GLN A 220 -10.91 22.14 -3.30
C GLN A 220 -10.73 23.28 -2.29
N PRO A 221 -9.88 24.29 -2.57
CA PRO A 221 -9.92 25.54 -1.81
C PRO A 221 -11.29 26.19 -2.04
N GLY A 222 -11.97 26.54 -0.95
CA GLY A 222 -13.15 27.41 -1.00
C GLY A 222 -12.82 28.84 -1.42
#